data_AF-A0A256Z872-F1
#
_entry.id   AF-A0A256Z872-F1
#
_cell.length_a   1.000
_cell.length_b   1.000
_cell.length_c   1.000
_cell.angle_alpha   90.00
_cell.angle_beta   90.00
_cell.angle_gamma   90.00
#
_symmetry.space_group_name_H-M   'P 1'
#
loop_
_entity.id
_entity.type
_entity.pdbx_description
1 polymer ?
#
loop_
_entity_poly.entity_id
_entity_poly.type
_entity_poly.pdbx_seq_one_letter_code
_entity_poly.pdbx_strand_id
1 'polypeptide(L)'
;MNRIEACFFVFILVGPMFFIEPVNATGSGVFSLVKCYWGTTEPIEVSPGDVATLTVILKYEARSMLRNLEVNLSLPTGFEAVGGGNKTTVLYTGTVSQGSLVNLEFDIFIAPDVEKGNYTGDLEIYYLSNSPSPQDILKIPIEVSGKPNLVVRVIGDIVHEGKQHVLIEFRNKGDGAARNLKVTKIYSNNGYVELENGEFLGDLEPQHSLNLSLSLFVPTGMKGKILPLTVEATYLGPKNVVHLFSETLRVPVKSFISTPPLTLS
;
A
#
# COMPACT_ATOMS: atom_id res chain seq x y z
N MET A 1 -56.41 -28.35 35.01
CA MET A 1 -54.95 -28.20 35.13
C MET A 1 -54.34 -28.85 33.91
N ASN A 2 -54.30 -28.12 32.78
CA ASN A 2 -53.95 -28.68 31.48
C ASN A 2 -52.62 -28.09 31.04
N ARG A 3 -51.62 -28.97 30.90
CA ARG A 3 -50.25 -28.66 30.45
C ARG A 3 -50.30 -28.29 28.96
N ILE A 4 -49.76 -27.13 28.62
CA ILE A 4 -49.48 -26.73 27.24
C ILE A 4 -48.04 -27.17 26.98
N GLU A 5 -47.86 -28.15 26.09
CA GLU A 5 -46.54 -28.51 25.56
C GLU A 5 -46.12 -27.49 24.50
N ALA A 6 -44.93 -26.92 24.67
CA ALA A 6 -44.33 -25.99 23.73
C ALA A 6 -43.49 -26.76 22.71
N CYS A 7 -43.96 -26.82 21.45
CA CYS A 7 -43.17 -27.29 20.33
C CYS A 7 -42.23 -26.18 19.84
N PHE A 8 -40.92 -26.36 20.03
CA PHE A 8 -39.88 -25.54 19.41
C PHE A 8 -39.72 -25.91 17.93
N PHE A 9 -40.12 -25.01 17.03
CA PHE A 9 -39.76 -25.08 15.61
C PHE A 9 -38.39 -24.42 15.40
N VAL A 10 -37.39 -25.22 15.03
CA VAL A 10 -36.08 -24.72 14.58
C VAL A 10 -36.16 -24.45 13.07
N PHE A 11 -36.16 -23.19 12.68
CA PHE A 11 -35.98 -22.78 11.28
C PHE A 11 -34.49 -22.79 10.94
N ILE A 12 -34.05 -23.75 10.13
CA ILE A 12 -32.70 -23.74 9.54
C ILE A 12 -32.73 -22.81 8.33
N LEU A 13 -32.04 -21.68 8.44
CA LEU A 13 -31.86 -20.70 7.38
C LEU A 13 -30.86 -21.26 6.35
N VAL A 14 -31.34 -21.78 5.22
CA VAL A 14 -30.49 -22.19 4.09
C VAL A 14 -30.24 -20.94 3.24
N GLY A 15 -29.13 -20.25 3.50
CA GLY A 15 -28.66 -19.17 2.63
C GLY A 15 -28.15 -19.72 1.28
N PRO A 16 -28.32 -18.99 0.16
CA PRO A 16 -27.83 -19.43 -1.13
C PRO A 16 -26.29 -19.49 -1.11
N MET A 17 -25.77 -20.70 -1.26
CA MET A 17 -24.36 -20.97 -1.44
C MET A 17 -23.98 -20.48 -2.85
N PHE A 18 -23.38 -19.30 -2.96
CA PHE A 18 -22.80 -18.85 -4.21
C PHE A 18 -21.57 -19.72 -4.50
N PHE A 19 -21.74 -20.71 -5.35
CA PHE A 19 -20.62 -21.42 -5.95
C PHE A 19 -19.90 -20.45 -6.89
N ILE A 20 -18.76 -19.94 -6.45
CA ILE A 20 -17.79 -19.32 -7.35
C ILE A 20 -17.20 -20.50 -8.13
N GLU A 21 -17.68 -20.73 -9.35
CA GLU A 21 -17.00 -21.67 -10.24
C GLU A 21 -15.59 -21.12 -10.50
N PRO A 22 -14.52 -21.88 -10.19
CA PRO A 22 -13.20 -21.47 -10.60
C PRO A 22 -13.20 -21.38 -12.13
N VAL A 23 -12.75 -20.23 -12.65
CA VAL A 23 -12.40 -20.11 -14.07
C VAL A 23 -11.27 -21.11 -14.32
N ASN A 24 -11.65 -22.28 -14.84
CA ASN A 24 -10.69 -23.21 -15.42
C ASN A 24 -10.20 -22.58 -16.72
N ALA A 25 -9.00 -22.03 -16.69
CA ALA A 25 -8.29 -21.66 -17.91
C ALA A 25 -8.09 -22.94 -18.72
N THR A 26 -8.86 -23.07 -19.81
CA THR A 26 -8.67 -24.12 -20.82
C THR A 26 -7.43 -23.80 -21.65
N GLY A 27 -6.27 -23.99 -21.06
CA GLY A 27 -4.97 -23.97 -21.73
C GLY A 27 -4.21 -25.24 -21.38
N SER A 28 -3.66 -25.93 -22.39
CA SER A 28 -2.72 -27.05 -22.24
C SER A 28 -1.33 -26.59 -21.73
N GLY A 29 -1.32 -25.55 -20.90
CA GLY A 29 -0.12 -24.95 -20.34
C GLY A 29 0.53 -25.87 -19.32
N VAL A 30 1.85 -25.78 -19.20
CA VAL A 30 2.65 -26.52 -18.22
C VAL A 30 3.15 -25.62 -17.10
N PHE A 31 2.87 -24.32 -17.17
CA PHE A 31 3.14 -23.34 -16.14
C PHE A 31 1.84 -22.82 -15.52
N SER A 32 1.86 -22.62 -14.21
CA SER A 32 0.80 -21.92 -13.48
C SER A 32 1.35 -20.67 -12.80
N LEU A 33 0.55 -19.60 -12.77
CA LEU A 33 0.91 -18.36 -12.08
C LEU A 33 0.79 -18.57 -10.56
N VAL A 34 1.86 -18.33 -9.82
CA VAL A 34 1.88 -18.40 -8.36
C VAL A 34 1.70 -17.02 -7.74
N LYS A 35 2.47 -16.04 -8.20
CA LYS A 35 2.43 -14.64 -7.73
C LYS A 35 2.76 -13.67 -8.85
N CYS A 36 2.17 -12.49 -8.77
CA CYS A 36 2.52 -11.33 -9.57
C CYS A 36 2.45 -10.09 -8.66
N TYR A 37 3.52 -9.31 -8.58
CA TYR A 37 3.57 -8.09 -7.77
C TYR A 37 4.67 -7.14 -8.29
N TRP A 38 4.54 -5.85 -7.96
CA TRP A 38 5.60 -4.87 -8.21
C TRP A 38 6.67 -4.94 -7.13
N GLY A 39 7.93 -4.76 -7.50
CA GLY A 39 9.10 -4.85 -6.60
C GLY A 39 9.82 -6.20 -6.75
N THR A 40 11.09 -6.24 -6.34
CA THR A 40 11.96 -7.42 -6.52
C THR A 40 11.98 -8.32 -5.28
N THR A 41 12.28 -7.76 -4.12
CA THR A 41 12.35 -8.50 -2.86
C THR A 41 11.01 -8.55 -2.13
N GLU A 42 10.28 -7.44 -2.14
CA GLU A 42 9.01 -7.27 -1.44
C GLU A 42 8.01 -6.53 -2.34
N PRO A 43 6.70 -6.78 -2.18
CA PRO A 43 5.68 -6.03 -2.89
C PRO A 43 5.71 -4.53 -2.56
N ILE A 44 5.66 -3.71 -3.60
CA ILE A 44 5.47 -2.27 -3.51
C ILE A 44 4.20 -1.85 -4.26
N GLU A 45 3.67 -0.68 -3.91
CA GLU A 45 2.68 0.01 -4.73
C GLU A 45 3.33 0.91 -5.78
N VAL A 46 2.62 1.11 -6.89
CA VAL A 46 3.05 1.96 -8.01
C VAL A 46 1.96 2.96 -8.39
N SER A 47 2.40 4.11 -8.88
CA SER A 47 1.56 5.21 -9.38
C SER A 47 1.82 5.45 -10.87
N PRO A 48 0.89 6.09 -11.59
CA PRO A 48 1.15 6.60 -12.94
C PRO A 48 2.40 7.49 -12.95
N GLY A 49 3.27 7.29 -13.94
CA GLY A 49 4.56 7.96 -14.07
C GLY A 49 5.75 7.24 -13.42
N ASP A 50 5.51 6.14 -12.69
CA ASP A 50 6.60 5.36 -12.10
C ASP A 50 7.34 4.48 -13.12
N VAL A 51 8.58 4.17 -12.81
CA VAL A 51 9.32 3.04 -13.37
C VAL A 51 9.50 2.00 -12.26
N ALA A 52 9.05 0.77 -12.48
CA ALA A 52 9.10 -0.29 -11.48
C ALA A 52 9.28 -1.67 -12.12
N THR A 53 9.80 -2.62 -11.33
CA THR A 53 9.97 -4.01 -11.75
C THR A 53 8.71 -4.81 -11.41
N LEU A 54 8.09 -5.46 -12.39
CA LEU A 54 7.04 -6.44 -12.20
C LEU A 54 7.66 -7.83 -12.03
N THR A 55 7.47 -8.43 -10.86
CA THR A 55 7.93 -9.77 -10.54
C THR A 55 6.81 -10.77 -10.75
N VAL A 56 7.07 -11.77 -11.61
CA VAL A 56 6.16 -12.86 -11.95
C VAL A 56 6.79 -14.19 -11.53
N ILE A 57 6.12 -14.90 -10.64
CA ILE A 57 6.55 -16.21 -10.17
C ILE A 57 5.64 -17.27 -10.76
N LEU A 58 6.23 -18.15 -11.57
CA LEU A 58 5.54 -19.28 -12.19
C LEU A 58 5.95 -20.59 -11.51
N LYS A 59 5.04 -21.56 -11.48
CA LYS A 59 5.33 -22.94 -11.10
C LYS A 59 5.24 -23.82 -12.32
N TYR A 60 6.25 -24.64 -12.54
CA TYR A 60 6.24 -25.63 -13.60
C TYR A 60 5.61 -26.95 -13.12
N GLU A 61 4.61 -27.46 -13.83
CA GLU A 61 3.75 -28.56 -13.36
C GLU A 61 3.99 -29.88 -14.09
N ALA A 62 4.60 -29.84 -15.27
CA ALA A 62 4.85 -31.03 -16.08
C ALA A 62 6.00 -31.88 -15.52
N ARG A 63 5.98 -33.18 -15.87
CA ARG A 63 6.96 -34.18 -15.40
C ARG A 63 8.30 -34.14 -16.14
N SER A 64 8.31 -33.65 -17.38
CA SER A 64 9.51 -33.50 -18.19
C SER A 64 10.39 -32.36 -17.68
N MET A 65 11.69 -32.39 -17.95
CA MET A 65 12.56 -31.24 -17.65
C MET A 65 12.67 -30.31 -18.86
N LEU A 66 12.68 -29.00 -18.62
CA LEU A 66 12.99 -27.98 -19.62
C LEU A 66 14.39 -27.39 -19.36
N ARG A 67 15.00 -26.86 -20.42
CA ARG A 67 16.27 -26.13 -20.33
C ARG A 67 16.12 -24.80 -21.01
N ASN A 68 16.37 -23.75 -20.24
CA ASN A 68 16.22 -22.36 -20.61
C ASN A 68 14.79 -22.01 -21.04
N LEU A 69 14.38 -20.78 -20.77
CA LEU A 69 13.11 -20.26 -21.24
C LEU A 69 13.40 -18.88 -21.85
N GLU A 70 12.78 -18.60 -22.99
CA GLU A 70 12.59 -17.23 -23.46
C GLU A 70 11.15 -16.85 -23.12
N VAL A 71 11.01 -15.78 -22.34
CA VAL A 71 9.70 -15.34 -21.86
C VAL A 71 9.47 -13.92 -22.31
N ASN A 72 8.29 -13.70 -22.87
CA ASN A 72 7.92 -12.52 -23.61
C ASN A 72 6.63 -11.96 -23.01
N LEU A 73 6.70 -10.83 -22.33
CA LEU A 73 5.53 -10.16 -21.76
C LEU A 73 5.10 -9.01 -22.68
N SER A 74 3.90 -9.13 -23.23
CA SER A 74 3.23 -8.05 -23.95
C SER A 74 2.46 -7.19 -22.96
N LEU A 75 2.74 -5.89 -22.98
CA LEU A 75 2.23 -4.90 -22.05
C LEU A 75 0.94 -4.25 -22.59
N PRO A 76 -0.03 -3.94 -21.71
CA PRO A 76 -1.24 -3.22 -22.09
C PRO A 76 -0.94 -1.77 -22.46
N THR A 77 -1.89 -1.09 -23.12
CA THR A 77 -1.78 0.33 -23.47
C THR A 77 -1.47 1.19 -22.25
N GLY A 78 -0.52 2.12 -22.40
CA GLY A 78 -0.05 3.00 -21.33
C GLY A 78 1.13 2.43 -20.51
N PHE A 79 1.58 1.22 -20.83
CA PHE A 79 2.76 0.60 -20.21
C PHE A 79 3.83 0.36 -21.26
N GLU A 80 5.08 0.62 -20.91
CA GLU A 80 6.22 0.47 -21.81
C GLU A 80 7.34 -0.31 -21.12
N ALA A 81 8.05 -1.14 -21.90
CA ALA A 81 9.28 -1.75 -21.42
C ALA A 81 10.33 -0.65 -21.20
N VAL A 82 11.18 -0.79 -20.19
CA VAL A 82 12.36 0.09 -20.07
C VAL A 82 13.26 -0.14 -21.29
N GLY A 83 13.43 0.90 -22.11
CA GLY A 83 14.04 0.81 -23.45
C GLY A 83 13.07 1.06 -24.60
N GLY A 84 11.77 1.14 -24.31
CA GLY A 84 10.69 1.49 -25.24
C GLY A 84 9.97 0.27 -25.81
N GLY A 85 8.73 0.50 -26.27
CA GLY A 85 7.88 -0.52 -26.87
C GLY A 85 6.96 -1.22 -25.85
N ASN A 86 6.02 -1.99 -26.37
CA ASN A 86 4.97 -2.64 -25.59
C ASN A 86 5.28 -4.12 -25.30
N LYS A 87 6.53 -4.56 -25.45
CA LYS A 87 6.94 -5.95 -25.20
C LYS A 87 8.29 -5.97 -24.52
N THR A 88 8.43 -6.83 -23.51
CA THR A 88 9.68 -7.04 -22.78
C THR A 88 10.02 -8.53 -22.73
N THR A 89 11.31 -8.84 -22.79
CA THR A 89 11.82 -10.21 -22.94
C THR A 89 12.79 -10.53 -21.80
N VAL A 90 12.57 -11.68 -21.17
CA VAL A 90 13.47 -12.25 -20.15
C VAL A 90 13.98 -13.60 -20.62
N LEU A 91 15.29 -13.81 -20.50
CA LEU A 91 15.92 -15.09 -20.73
C LEU A 91 16.19 -15.75 -19.37
N TYR A 92 15.46 -16.81 -19.07
CA TYR A 92 15.74 -17.65 -17.91
C TYR A 92 16.74 -18.73 -18.31
N THR A 93 17.95 -18.69 -17.75
CA THR A 93 18.97 -19.72 -17.99
C THR A 93 19.00 -20.74 -16.86
N GLY A 94 18.73 -22.00 -17.15
CA GLY A 94 18.72 -23.05 -16.14
C GLY A 94 17.84 -24.24 -16.50
N THR A 95 17.87 -25.26 -15.64
CA THR A 95 16.96 -26.41 -15.75
C THR A 95 15.70 -26.14 -14.94
N VAL A 96 14.54 -26.38 -15.54
CA VAL A 96 13.24 -26.32 -14.87
C VAL A 96 12.69 -27.73 -14.75
N SER A 97 12.49 -28.18 -13.52
CA SER A 97 11.95 -29.51 -13.20
C SER A 97 10.58 -29.39 -12.56
N GLN A 98 9.83 -30.49 -12.49
CA GLN A 98 8.50 -30.49 -11.89
C GLN A 98 8.51 -29.83 -10.49
N GLY A 99 7.62 -28.87 -10.28
CA GLY A 99 7.49 -28.11 -9.04
C GLY A 99 8.47 -26.94 -8.87
N SER A 100 9.41 -26.74 -9.80
CA SER A 100 10.30 -25.58 -9.78
C SER A 100 9.51 -24.26 -9.85
N LEU A 101 9.96 -23.29 -9.07
CA LEU A 101 9.50 -21.91 -9.16
C LEU A 101 10.45 -21.13 -10.07
N VAL A 102 9.90 -20.49 -11.10
CA VAL A 102 10.63 -19.64 -12.04
C VAL A 102 10.29 -18.19 -11.70
N ASN A 103 11.29 -17.43 -11.27
CA ASN A 103 11.17 -16.00 -10.99
C ASN A 103 11.54 -15.19 -12.24
N LEU A 104 10.66 -14.31 -12.68
CA LEU A 104 10.83 -13.46 -13.86
C LEU A 104 10.62 -12.00 -13.44
N GLU A 105 11.53 -11.13 -13.85
CA GLU A 105 11.54 -9.73 -13.46
C GLU A 105 11.52 -8.86 -14.72
N PHE A 106 10.55 -7.95 -14.81
CA PHE A 106 10.32 -7.09 -15.97
C PHE A 106 10.33 -5.63 -15.56
N ASP A 107 11.28 -4.84 -16.05
CA ASP A 107 11.30 -3.40 -15.81
C ASP A 107 10.33 -2.68 -16.74
N ILE A 108 9.35 -2.00 -16.15
CA ILE A 108 8.23 -1.38 -16.86
C ILE A 108 8.09 0.08 -16.43
N PHE A 109 7.88 0.95 -17.41
CA PHE A 109 7.44 2.32 -17.24
C PHE A 109 5.91 2.39 -17.35
N ILE A 110 5.29 3.09 -16.40
CA ILE A 110 3.84 3.33 -16.35
C ILE A 110 3.62 4.77 -16.80
N ALA A 111 2.91 4.99 -17.90
CA ALA A 111 2.70 6.33 -18.41
C ALA A 111 1.91 7.22 -17.43
N PRO A 112 2.16 8.54 -17.37
CA PRO A 112 1.52 9.43 -16.39
C PRO A 112 0.00 9.58 -16.53
N ASP A 113 -0.56 9.26 -17.69
CA ASP A 113 -1.98 9.32 -18.01
C ASP A 113 -2.73 7.99 -17.78
N VAL A 114 -2.01 6.93 -17.37
CA VAL A 114 -2.62 5.66 -16.97
C VAL A 114 -3.55 5.89 -15.77
N GLU A 115 -4.78 5.39 -15.86
CA GLU A 115 -5.70 5.40 -14.74
C GLU A 115 -5.30 4.32 -13.72
N LYS A 116 -5.59 4.57 -12.44
CA LYS A 116 -5.43 3.53 -11.42
C LYS A 116 -6.44 2.40 -11.70
N GLY A 117 -5.99 1.16 -11.66
CA GLY A 117 -6.83 0.01 -12.00
C GLY A 117 -6.06 -1.26 -12.23
N ASN A 118 -6.81 -2.28 -12.69
CA ASN A 118 -6.27 -3.59 -13.02
C ASN A 118 -6.20 -3.75 -14.53
N TYR A 119 -5.02 -4.12 -14.99
CA TYR A 119 -4.69 -4.39 -16.37
C TYR A 119 -4.24 -5.84 -16.53
N THR A 120 -4.10 -6.30 -17.76
CA THR A 120 -3.63 -7.64 -18.06
C THR A 120 -2.62 -7.59 -19.19
N GLY A 121 -1.46 -8.20 -18.97
CA GLY A 121 -0.47 -8.48 -19.99
C GLY A 121 -0.50 -9.93 -20.42
N ASP A 122 0.04 -10.21 -21.61
CA ASP A 122 0.10 -11.55 -22.17
C ASP A 122 1.54 -12.05 -22.08
N LEU A 123 1.74 -13.11 -21.30
CA LEU A 123 3.04 -13.74 -21.08
C LEU A 123 3.16 -14.99 -21.95
N GLU A 124 4.00 -14.89 -22.97
CA GLU A 124 4.32 -15.95 -23.91
C GLU A 124 5.61 -16.65 -23.47
N ILE A 125 5.56 -17.98 -23.36
CA ILE A 125 6.72 -18.79 -22.93
C ILE A 125 7.18 -19.68 -24.09
N TYR A 126 8.46 -19.56 -24.43
CA TYR A 126 9.14 -20.34 -25.45
C TYR A 126 10.22 -21.20 -24.78
N TYR A 127 10.09 -22.51 -24.90
CA TYR A 127 11.04 -23.48 -24.32
C TYR A 127 11.44 -24.59 -25.30
N LEU A 128 10.88 -24.56 -26.51
CA LEU A 128 11.36 -25.33 -27.64
C LEU A 128 12.17 -24.39 -28.55
N SER A 129 13.46 -24.71 -28.71
CA SER A 129 14.36 -23.91 -29.54
C SER A 129 13.83 -23.78 -30.97
N ASN A 130 13.82 -22.56 -31.50
CA ASN A 130 13.34 -22.20 -32.84
C ASN A 130 11.85 -22.50 -33.11
N SER A 131 11.02 -22.60 -32.07
CA SER A 131 9.57 -22.74 -32.27
C SER A 131 8.95 -21.41 -32.72
N PRO A 132 8.15 -21.40 -33.80
CA PRO A 132 7.53 -20.17 -34.31
C PRO A 132 6.34 -19.68 -33.46
N SER A 133 5.89 -20.48 -32.49
CA SER A 133 4.75 -20.19 -31.64
C SER A 133 5.10 -20.41 -30.17
N PRO A 134 4.52 -19.65 -29.23
CA PRO A 134 4.68 -19.92 -27.80
C PRO A 134 4.09 -21.28 -27.44
N GLN A 135 4.73 -21.97 -26.49
CA GLN A 135 4.22 -23.24 -25.99
C GLN A 135 3.21 -23.04 -24.86
N ASP A 136 3.34 -21.94 -24.12
CA ASP A 136 2.42 -21.56 -23.06
C ASP A 136 2.11 -20.07 -23.13
N ILE A 137 0.88 -19.71 -22.78
CA ILE A 137 0.40 -18.32 -22.75
C ILE A 137 -0.38 -18.12 -21.46
N LEU A 138 0.09 -17.19 -20.63
CA LEU A 138 -0.55 -16.83 -19.37
C LEU A 138 -1.01 -15.37 -19.40
N LYS A 139 -2.17 -15.11 -18.81
CA LYS A 139 -2.65 -13.75 -18.54
C LYS A 139 -2.06 -13.28 -17.21
N ILE A 140 -1.26 -12.22 -17.24
CA ILE A 140 -0.58 -11.68 -16.06
C ILE A 140 -1.29 -10.41 -15.59
N PRO A 141 -1.78 -10.37 -14.34
CA PRO A 141 -2.40 -9.17 -13.80
C PRO A 141 -1.34 -8.10 -13.56
N ILE A 142 -1.61 -6.88 -14.00
CA ILE A 142 -0.74 -5.70 -13.83
C ILE A 142 -1.61 -4.63 -13.16
N GLU A 143 -1.33 -4.28 -11.91
CA GLU A 143 -2.19 -3.36 -11.15
C GLU A 143 -1.50 -2.03 -10.87
N VAL A 144 -2.19 -0.92 -11.07
CA VAL A 144 -1.75 0.41 -10.67
C VAL A 144 -2.64 0.89 -9.54
N SER A 145 -2.15 0.81 -8.31
CA SER A 145 -2.94 1.12 -7.11
C SER A 145 -2.82 2.56 -6.63
N GLY A 146 -1.78 3.27 -7.06
CA GLY A 146 -1.33 4.51 -6.43
C GLY A 146 -0.57 4.24 -5.13
N LYS A 147 0.21 5.24 -4.69
CA LYS A 147 1.04 5.20 -3.49
C LYS A 147 0.51 6.16 -2.43
N PRO A 148 0.36 5.72 -1.17
CA PRO A 148 0.13 6.64 -0.07
C PRO A 148 1.37 7.52 0.16
N ASN A 149 1.16 8.76 0.57
CA ASN A 149 2.24 9.66 0.99
C ASN A 149 1.73 10.54 2.14
N LEU A 150 1.97 10.10 3.36
CA LEU A 150 1.57 10.86 4.54
C LEU A 150 2.54 12.00 4.82
N VAL A 151 1.96 13.14 5.15
CA VAL A 151 2.66 14.27 5.75
C VAL A 151 1.91 14.70 7.01
N VAL A 152 2.63 15.24 7.97
CA VAL A 152 2.06 15.71 9.24
C VAL A 152 2.41 17.17 9.48
N ARG A 153 1.53 17.92 10.16
CA ARG A 153 1.80 19.29 10.61
C ARG A 153 1.04 19.67 11.86
N VAL A 154 1.53 20.66 12.59
CA VAL A 154 0.80 21.28 13.71
C VAL A 154 -0.13 22.37 13.18
N ILE A 155 -1.42 22.32 13.51
CA ILE A 155 -2.36 23.37 13.15
C ILE A 155 -2.01 24.65 13.93
N GLY A 156 -1.80 25.75 13.20
CA GLY A 156 -1.38 27.04 13.76
C GLY A 156 0.14 27.26 13.78
N ASP A 157 0.93 26.23 13.44
CA ASP A 157 2.38 26.24 13.26
C ASP A 157 3.22 26.78 14.43
N ILE A 158 2.62 27.06 15.58
CA ILE A 158 3.25 27.68 16.75
C ILE A 158 2.67 27.06 18.01
N VAL A 159 3.52 26.90 19.03
CA VAL A 159 3.12 26.52 20.39
C VAL A 159 3.60 27.54 21.40
N HIS A 160 3.09 27.48 22.62
CA HIS A 160 3.47 28.39 23.71
C HIS A 160 4.10 27.61 24.88
N GLU A 161 4.86 28.30 25.73
CA GLU A 161 5.26 27.73 27.02
C GLU A 161 4.03 27.42 27.90
N GLY A 162 4.11 26.36 28.69
CA GLY A 162 3.02 25.87 29.52
C GLY A 162 2.22 24.73 28.87
N LYS A 163 1.13 24.34 29.54
CA LYS A 163 0.20 23.31 29.06
C LYS A 163 -0.77 23.91 28.04
N GLN A 164 -0.94 23.25 26.90
CA GLN A 164 -1.86 23.65 25.85
C GLN A 164 -2.44 22.44 25.13
N HIS A 165 -3.56 22.64 24.44
CA HIS A 165 -4.13 21.68 23.50
C HIS A 165 -3.60 22.00 22.09
N VAL A 166 -3.09 20.97 21.41
CA VAL A 166 -2.54 21.09 20.06
C VAL A 166 -3.28 20.12 19.15
N LEU A 167 -3.59 20.59 17.93
CA LEU A 167 -4.11 19.74 16.87
C LEU A 167 -2.99 19.45 15.88
N ILE A 168 -2.81 18.16 15.59
CA ILE A 168 -1.94 17.69 14.51
C ILE A 168 -2.81 17.26 13.33
N GLU A 169 -2.54 17.80 12.15
CA GLU A 169 -3.17 17.37 10.89
C GLU A 169 -2.26 16.34 10.22
N PHE A 170 -2.80 15.15 9.99
CA PHE A 170 -2.26 14.17 9.05
C PHE A 170 -2.91 14.41 7.69
N ARG A 171 -2.13 14.42 6.62
CA ARG A 171 -2.63 14.55 5.25
C ARG A 171 -1.99 13.49 4.36
N ASN A 172 -2.81 12.80 3.57
CA ASN A 172 -2.31 11.94 2.52
C ASN A 172 -2.15 12.76 1.23
N LYS A 173 -0.91 13.13 0.89
CA LYS A 173 -0.57 13.80 -0.38
C LYS A 173 -0.38 12.83 -1.55
N GLY A 174 -0.44 11.54 -1.30
CA GLY A 174 -0.30 10.51 -2.32
C GLY A 174 -1.55 10.40 -3.18
N ASP A 175 -1.49 9.47 -4.12
CA ASP A 175 -2.60 9.08 -4.99
C ASP A 175 -3.18 7.70 -4.62
N GLY A 176 -2.59 6.99 -3.66
CA GLY A 176 -3.12 5.77 -3.03
C GLY A 176 -3.64 6.01 -1.62
N ALA A 177 -4.64 5.22 -1.17
CA ALA A 177 -5.21 5.33 0.17
C ALA A 177 -4.26 4.80 1.26
N ALA A 178 -4.21 5.48 2.41
CA ALA A 178 -3.52 5.00 3.61
C ALA A 178 -4.56 4.45 4.60
N ARG A 179 -4.64 3.14 4.74
CA ARG A 179 -5.64 2.46 5.57
C ARG A 179 -5.11 2.12 6.95
N ASN A 180 -6.00 1.97 7.92
CA ASN A 180 -5.67 1.59 9.31
C ASN A 180 -4.55 2.45 9.91
N LEU A 181 -4.57 3.75 9.65
CA LEU A 181 -3.60 4.68 10.19
C LEU A 181 -3.64 4.64 11.72
N LYS A 182 -2.50 4.27 12.31
CA LYS A 182 -2.31 4.18 13.74
C LYS A 182 -1.07 4.97 14.13
N VAL A 183 -1.24 5.93 15.03
CA VAL A 183 -0.13 6.63 15.69
C VAL A 183 0.47 5.71 16.73
N THR A 184 1.76 5.39 16.60
CA THR A 184 2.47 4.54 17.57
C THR A 184 3.07 5.37 18.69
N LYS A 185 3.55 6.58 18.38
CA LYS A 185 4.18 7.46 19.36
C LYS A 185 4.18 8.89 18.90
N ILE A 186 3.95 9.82 19.83
CA ILE A 186 4.28 11.24 19.65
C ILE A 186 5.09 11.69 20.87
N TYR A 187 6.24 12.30 20.63
CA TYR A 187 7.13 12.70 21.71
C TYR A 187 8.00 13.90 21.35
N SER A 188 8.51 14.55 22.40
CA SER A 188 9.52 15.60 22.30
C SER A 188 10.57 15.39 23.38
N ASN A 189 11.82 15.71 23.09
CA ASN A 189 12.87 15.72 24.11
C ASN A 189 12.79 16.96 25.03
N ASN A 190 12.09 18.01 24.58
CA ASN A 190 11.99 19.29 25.28
C ASN A 190 10.53 19.63 25.62
N GLY A 191 9.70 18.62 25.86
CA GLY A 191 8.29 18.79 26.21
C GLY A 191 7.65 17.45 26.59
N TYR A 192 6.51 17.53 27.26
CA TYR A 192 5.69 16.35 27.57
C TYR A 192 4.47 16.33 26.66
N VAL A 193 4.19 15.17 26.07
CA VAL A 193 3.12 14.96 25.09
C VAL A 193 2.21 13.85 25.60
N GLU A 194 0.90 14.10 25.61
CA GLU A 194 -0.12 13.12 25.94
C GLU A 194 -1.19 13.13 24.85
N LEU A 195 -1.48 11.96 24.27
CA LEU A 195 -2.54 11.82 23.27
C LEU A 195 -3.90 11.88 23.95
N GLU A 196 -4.79 12.74 23.45
CA GLU A 196 -6.14 12.89 24.01
C GLU A 196 -7.14 11.98 23.32
N ASN A 197 -7.01 11.86 22.00
CA ASN A 197 -7.77 10.91 21.19
C ASN A 197 -6.88 9.69 20.96
N GLY A 198 -7.47 8.49 21.00
CA GLY A 198 -6.73 7.24 20.89
C GLY A 198 -5.82 7.12 19.66
N GLU A 199 -4.98 6.09 19.65
CA GLU A 199 -3.93 5.88 18.65
C GLU A 199 -4.45 5.61 17.23
N PHE A 200 -5.69 5.15 17.07
CA PHE A 200 -6.24 4.74 15.78
C PHE A 200 -7.03 5.88 15.12
N LEU A 201 -6.59 6.30 13.93
CA LEU A 201 -7.20 7.39 13.15
C LEU A 201 -8.11 6.89 12.02
N GLY A 202 -8.01 5.61 11.64
CA GLY A 202 -8.80 5.03 10.55
C GLY A 202 -8.15 5.19 9.18
N ASP A 203 -8.96 5.32 8.14
CA ASP A 203 -8.49 5.37 6.76
C ASP A 203 -8.36 6.82 6.27
N LEU A 204 -7.32 7.08 5.47
CA LEU A 204 -7.02 8.38 4.89
C LEU A 204 -6.88 8.26 3.37
N GLU A 205 -7.97 8.61 2.68
CA GLU A 205 -8.02 8.69 1.23
C GLU A 205 -7.05 9.75 0.66
N PRO A 206 -6.68 9.65 -0.63
CA PRO A 206 -5.87 10.64 -1.31
C PRO A 206 -6.40 12.07 -1.12
N GLN A 207 -5.49 13.00 -0.84
CA GLN A 207 -5.73 14.43 -0.61
C GLN A 207 -6.64 14.77 0.58
N HIS A 208 -7.06 13.79 1.38
CA HIS A 208 -7.82 14.02 2.60
C HIS A 208 -6.91 14.21 3.82
N SER A 209 -7.50 14.77 4.87
CA SER A 209 -6.84 15.06 6.14
C SER A 209 -7.65 14.60 7.34
N LEU A 210 -6.94 14.20 8.40
CA LEU A 210 -7.48 13.86 9.71
C LEU A 210 -6.74 14.64 10.80
N ASN A 211 -7.46 15.02 11.85
CA ASN A 211 -6.91 15.79 12.95
C ASN A 211 -6.84 14.93 14.21
N LEU A 212 -5.71 15.05 14.91
CA LEU A 212 -5.45 14.40 16.19
C LEU A 212 -5.21 15.46 17.26
N SER A 213 -5.96 15.39 18.35
CA SER A 213 -5.78 16.24 19.53
C SER A 213 -4.77 15.63 20.49
N LEU A 214 -3.87 16.48 21.00
CA LEU A 214 -2.94 16.11 22.06
C LEU A 214 -2.79 17.25 23.08
N SER A 215 -2.45 16.86 24.30
CA SER A 215 -2.02 17.76 25.37
C SER A 215 -0.50 17.90 25.31
N LEU A 216 -0.03 19.13 25.13
CA LEU A 216 1.39 19.45 25.06
C LEU A 216 1.77 20.37 26.21
N PHE A 217 2.77 19.96 26.99
CA PHE A 217 3.44 20.83 27.95
C PHE A 217 4.82 21.22 27.43
N VAL A 218 5.02 22.52 27.21
CA VAL A 218 6.31 23.10 26.82
C VAL A 218 6.96 23.75 28.05
N PRO A 219 8.17 23.34 28.46
CA PRO A 219 8.85 23.91 29.61
C PRO A 219 9.14 25.40 29.47
N THR A 220 9.30 26.09 30.60
CA THR A 220 9.76 27.48 30.64
C THR A 220 11.20 27.59 30.12
N GLY A 221 11.52 28.70 29.46
CA GLY A 221 12.83 28.93 28.84
C GLY A 221 12.97 28.35 27.42
N MET A 222 11.86 27.90 26.82
CA MET A 222 11.77 27.47 25.42
C MET A 222 11.32 28.59 24.47
N LYS A 223 10.88 29.74 24.99
CA LYS A 223 10.53 30.94 24.20
C LYS A 223 11.61 31.27 23.17
N GLY A 224 11.18 31.48 21.92
CA GLY A 224 12.07 31.81 20.80
C GLY A 224 12.91 30.64 20.28
N LYS A 225 12.78 29.45 20.89
CA LYS A 225 13.40 28.21 20.43
C LYS A 225 12.42 27.38 19.60
N ILE A 226 12.94 26.29 19.04
CA ILE A 226 12.18 25.29 18.31
C ILE A 226 11.94 24.10 19.24
N LEU A 227 10.70 23.67 19.33
CA LEU A 227 10.30 22.40 19.92
C LEU A 227 10.31 21.32 18.81
N PRO A 228 11.23 20.34 18.86
CA PRO A 228 11.14 19.18 17.99
C PRO A 228 10.03 18.26 18.48
N LEU A 229 9.06 17.97 17.62
CA LEU A 229 7.94 17.06 17.92
C LEU A 229 7.97 15.91 16.91
N THR A 230 8.37 14.73 17.35
CA THR A 230 8.47 13.54 16.50
C THR A 230 7.16 12.76 16.56
N VAL A 231 6.63 12.43 15.38
CA VAL A 231 5.42 11.65 15.18
C VAL A 231 5.81 10.35 14.49
N GLU A 232 5.46 9.22 15.11
CA GLU A 232 5.62 7.89 14.57
C GLU A 232 4.24 7.26 14.37
N ALA A 233 4.03 6.65 13.20
CA ALA A 233 2.78 6.01 12.84
C ALA A 233 3.01 4.80 11.93
N THR A 234 2.01 3.94 11.85
CA THR A 234 1.94 2.81 10.92
C THR A 234 0.64 2.87 10.14
N TYR A 235 0.66 2.49 8.88
CA TYR A 235 -0.53 2.36 8.05
C TYR A 235 -0.34 1.29 6.97
N LEU A 236 -1.42 0.89 6.33
CA LEU A 236 -1.45 -0.06 5.22
C LEU A 236 -1.72 0.67 3.91
N GLY A 237 -0.91 0.43 2.89
CA GLY A 237 -1.21 0.88 1.53
C GLY A 237 -2.36 0.08 0.90
N PRO A 238 -2.78 0.42 -0.33
CA PRO A 238 -3.81 -0.29 -1.09
C PRO A 238 -3.56 -1.80 -1.21
N LYS A 239 -2.30 -2.24 -1.18
CA LYS A 239 -1.90 -3.66 -1.28
C LYS A 239 -1.67 -4.35 0.05
N ASN A 240 -2.08 -3.73 1.16
CA ASN A 240 -1.74 -4.16 2.52
C ASN A 240 -0.22 -4.16 2.77
N VAL A 241 0.55 -3.40 1.98
CA VAL A 241 1.96 -3.13 2.27
C VAL A 241 1.99 -2.28 3.53
N VAL A 242 2.82 -2.69 4.49
CA VAL A 242 2.95 -1.99 5.78
C VAL A 242 3.93 -0.85 5.60
N HIS A 243 3.50 0.36 5.92
CA HIS A 243 4.36 1.54 5.96
C HIS A 243 4.63 1.96 7.40
N LEU A 244 5.91 2.26 7.66
CA LEU A 244 6.36 2.92 8.87
C LEU A 244 6.60 4.39 8.55
N PHE A 245 5.96 5.27 9.29
CA PHE A 245 6.08 6.72 9.16
C PHE A 245 6.79 7.29 10.38
N SER A 246 7.76 8.16 10.13
CA SER A 246 8.42 8.95 11.17
C SER A 246 8.76 10.32 10.63
N GLU A 247 8.19 11.36 11.21
CA GLU A 247 8.47 12.75 10.84
C GLU A 247 8.69 13.60 12.10
N THR A 248 9.70 14.48 12.06
CA THR A 248 9.98 15.41 13.16
C THR A 248 9.60 16.83 12.77
N LEU A 249 8.53 17.32 13.38
CA LEU A 249 8.03 18.68 13.23
C LEU A 249 8.91 19.65 14.02
N ARG A 250 9.27 20.77 13.39
CA ARG A 250 10.07 21.84 13.99
C ARG A 250 9.15 23.00 14.34
N VAL A 251 8.61 23.00 15.56
CA VAL A 251 7.54 23.93 15.95
C VAL A 251 8.11 25.10 16.77
N PRO A 252 8.03 26.35 16.28
CA PRO A 252 8.43 27.54 17.04
C PRO A 252 7.62 27.73 18.33
N VAL A 253 8.30 28.18 19.39
CA VAL A 253 7.67 28.49 20.69
C VAL A 253 7.53 30.02 20.89
N LYS A 254 6.30 30.51 21.04
CA LYS A 254 5.98 31.93 21.31
C LYS A 254 5.54 32.19 22.75
N SER A 255 5.50 33.47 23.14
CA SER A 255 4.93 33.90 24.42
C SER A 255 3.41 33.94 24.37
N PHE A 256 2.77 33.51 25.46
CA PHE A 256 1.36 33.78 25.71
C PHE A 256 1.19 35.30 25.88
N ILE A 257 0.36 35.94 25.05
CA ILE A 257 -0.06 37.33 25.30
C ILE A 257 -1.22 37.27 26.29
N SER A 258 -0.92 37.43 27.57
CA SER A 258 -1.93 37.83 28.54
C SER A 258 -2.37 39.25 28.17
N THR A 259 -3.59 39.44 27.66
CA THR A 259 -4.20 40.76 27.63
C THR A 259 -4.28 41.27 29.06
N PRO A 260 -3.65 42.41 29.41
CA PRO A 260 -3.76 42.96 30.75
C PRO A 260 -5.23 43.28 31.04
N PRO A 261 -5.70 43.10 32.28
CA PRO A 261 -7.07 43.48 32.64
C PRO A 261 -7.27 44.96 32.36
N LEU A 262 -8.38 45.29 31.70
CA LEU A 262 -8.85 46.67 31.51
C LEU A 262 -8.95 47.33 32.90
N THR A 263 -7.98 48.17 33.24
CA THR A 263 -8.12 49.09 34.36
C THR A 263 -9.11 50.17 33.94
N LEU A 264 -10.34 50.09 34.44
CA LEU A 264 -11.28 51.20 34.43
C LEU A 264 -10.71 52.28 35.36
N SER A 265 -10.28 53.40 34.77
CA SER A 265 -10.00 54.67 35.45
C SER A 265 -11.27 55.51 35.57
#